data_AF-E0XN16-F1
#
_entry.id   AF-E0XN16-F1
#
_cell.length_a   1.000
_cell.length_b   1.000
_cell.length_c   1.000
_cell.angle_alpha   90.00
_cell.angle_beta   90.00
_cell.angle_gamma   90.00
#
_symmetry.space_group_name_H-M   'P 1'
#
loop_
_entity.id
_entity.type
_entity.pdbx_description
1 polymer ?
#
loop_
_entity_poly.entity_id
_entity_poly.type
_entity_poly.pdbx_seq_one_letter_code
_entity_poly.pdbx_strand_id
1 'polypeptide(L)'
;NQARQKQQLKHQEKSQATSIFSGQNGAPRQVAIVPLSDNIDTSNVIRSLNESVDVSDDVSVDRQIRVRVDRFKQNVTYIPARYDLLHALDVCRVADFVVLVLPTDVEVAEEGEILLRSIESQGISNVLVVAQGLDQLNPPKKRPQVISSLKSYINHFFPTIEKVLSLDSRQESSNVVRSLCTATPKGIRWRDDRSWMLIQDVNWPEIQGDTIDGVVVTGVVRGKGLKADRIVHIPGWG
;
A
#
# COMPACT_ATOMS: atom_id res chain seq x y z
N ASN A 1 -24.44 -27.46 16.65
CA ASN A 1 -24.37 -26.22 17.49
C ASN A 1 -22.97 -25.62 17.57
N GLN A 2 -21.93 -26.36 17.99
CA GLN A 2 -20.55 -25.82 18.11
C GLN A 2 -19.96 -25.27 16.80
N ALA A 3 -20.16 -25.93 15.66
CA ALA A 3 -19.65 -25.45 14.37
C ALA A 3 -20.23 -24.08 13.97
N ARG A 4 -21.54 -23.87 14.22
CA ARG A 4 -22.23 -22.60 13.95
C ARG A 4 -21.72 -21.48 14.85
N GLN A 5 -21.48 -21.77 16.13
CA GLN A 5 -20.87 -20.82 17.07
C GLN A 5 -19.46 -20.41 16.62
N LYS A 6 -18.60 -21.37 16.24
CA LYS A 6 -17.26 -21.08 15.71
C LYS A 6 -17.31 -20.22 14.44
N GLN A 7 -18.26 -20.48 13.54
CA GLN A 7 -18.44 -19.68 12.33
C GLN A 7 -18.86 -18.24 12.65
N GLN A 8 -19.81 -18.05 13.58
CA GLN A 8 -20.26 -16.72 14.01
C GLN A 8 -19.12 -15.92 14.65
N LEU A 9 -18.32 -16.55 15.50
CA LEU A 9 -17.15 -15.91 16.13
C LEU A 9 -16.14 -15.44 15.08
N LYS A 10 -15.75 -16.30 14.13
CA LYS A 10 -14.83 -15.92 13.05
C LYS A 10 -15.39 -14.79 12.18
N HIS A 11 -16.69 -14.79 11.91
CA HIS A 11 -17.33 -13.72 11.16
C HIS A 11 -17.30 -12.39 11.93
N GLN A 12 -17.54 -12.45 13.25
CA GLN A 12 -17.48 -11.28 14.13
C GLN A 12 -16.05 -10.72 14.22
N GLU A 13 -15.04 -11.57 14.40
CA GLU A 13 -13.62 -11.19 14.40
C GLU A 13 -13.23 -10.50 13.10
N LYS A 14 -13.62 -11.05 11.95
CA LYS A 14 -13.36 -10.45 10.64
C LYS A 14 -14.03 -9.08 10.52
N SER A 15 -15.30 -8.98 10.92
CA SER A 15 -16.05 -7.72 10.87
C SER A 15 -15.40 -6.64 11.75
N GLN A 16 -15.01 -7.00 12.98
CA GLN A 16 -14.29 -6.10 13.89
C GLN A 16 -12.97 -5.63 13.30
N ALA A 17 -12.17 -6.54 12.73
CA ALA A 17 -10.89 -6.21 12.10
C ALA A 17 -11.03 -5.22 10.93
N THR A 18 -12.17 -5.23 10.22
CA THR A 18 -12.42 -4.31 9.11
C THR A 18 -13.27 -3.09 9.46
N SER A 19 -13.80 -3.00 10.68
CA SER A 19 -14.76 -1.97 11.09
C SER A 19 -14.22 -0.54 10.96
N ILE A 20 -12.93 -0.35 11.22
CA ILE A 20 -12.24 0.95 11.12
C ILE A 20 -12.28 1.54 9.70
N PHE A 21 -12.40 0.70 8.66
CA PHE A 21 -12.45 1.12 7.24
C PHE A 21 -13.87 1.33 6.72
N SER A 22 -14.89 1.14 7.57
CA SER A 22 -16.29 1.16 7.14
C SER A 22 -16.88 2.56 7.10
N GLY A 23 -17.82 2.79 6.17
CA GLY A 23 -18.58 4.03 6.07
C GLY A 23 -17.90 5.13 5.26
N GLN A 24 -18.55 6.30 5.21
CA GLN A 24 -18.03 7.43 4.45
C GLN A 24 -16.77 8.03 5.07
N ASN A 25 -16.75 8.07 6.40
CA ASN A 25 -15.67 8.63 7.21
C ASN A 25 -14.74 7.52 7.76
N GLY A 26 -14.78 6.32 7.17
CA GLY A 26 -13.89 5.23 7.54
C GLY A 26 -12.43 5.60 7.26
N ALA A 27 -11.52 5.06 8.08
CA ALA A 27 -10.09 5.23 7.87
C ALA A 27 -9.71 4.78 6.45
N PRO A 28 -8.84 5.51 5.74
CA PRO A 28 -8.38 5.06 4.45
C PRO A 28 -7.46 3.85 4.60
N ARG A 29 -7.60 2.91 3.67
CA ARG A 29 -6.66 1.80 3.50
C ARG A 29 -5.38 2.36 2.89
N GLN A 30 -4.27 2.16 3.58
CA GLN A 30 -2.98 2.72 3.16
C GLN A 30 -2.29 1.75 2.19
N VAL A 31 -1.99 2.20 0.98
CA VAL A 31 -1.48 1.36 -0.10
C VAL A 31 -0.14 1.93 -0.56
N ALA A 32 0.94 1.23 -0.24
CA ALA A 32 2.26 1.53 -0.78
C ALA A 32 2.32 1.13 -2.25
N ILE A 33 2.76 2.03 -3.12
CA ILE A 33 3.09 1.74 -4.52
C ILE A 33 4.60 1.73 -4.64
N VAL A 34 5.20 0.54 -4.81
CA VAL A 34 6.64 0.34 -4.77
C VAL A 34 7.14 -0.04 -6.16
N PRO A 35 7.86 0.86 -6.86
CA PRO A 35 8.48 0.54 -8.13
C PRO A 35 9.72 -0.35 -7.89
N LEU A 36 9.94 -1.34 -8.77
CA LEU A 36 11.12 -2.20 -8.76
C LEU A 36 12.11 -1.88 -9.90
N SER A 37 11.96 -0.70 -10.50
CA SER A 37 12.90 -0.08 -11.43
C SER A 37 12.67 1.44 -11.41
N ASP A 38 13.71 2.18 -11.76
CA ASP A 38 13.71 3.63 -11.93
C ASP A 38 12.82 4.12 -13.08
N ASN A 39 12.54 3.27 -14.08
CA ASN A 39 11.70 3.62 -15.22
C ASN A 39 10.19 3.62 -14.92
N ILE A 40 9.78 3.17 -13.73
CA ILE A 40 8.37 3.01 -13.37
C ILE A 40 7.80 4.33 -12.81
N ASP A 41 6.85 4.91 -13.54
CA ASP A 41 6.08 6.06 -13.05
C ASP A 41 4.94 5.60 -12.12
N THR A 42 5.18 5.72 -10.81
CA THR A 42 4.18 5.43 -9.77
C THR A 42 2.90 6.27 -9.90
N SER A 43 2.98 7.47 -10.48
CA SER A 43 1.81 8.31 -10.74
C SER A 43 0.93 7.69 -11.82
N ASN A 44 1.52 7.19 -12.90
CA ASN A 44 0.80 6.47 -13.94
C ASN A 44 0.19 5.15 -13.44
N VAL A 45 0.88 4.45 -12.52
CA VAL A 45 0.34 3.27 -11.84
C VAL A 45 -0.94 3.62 -11.07
N ILE A 46 -0.89 4.66 -10.22
CA ILE A 46 -2.05 5.12 -9.44
C ILE A 46 -3.19 5.55 -10.36
N ARG A 47 -2.88 6.26 -11.46
CA ARG A 47 -3.85 6.67 -12.47
C ARG A 47 -4.56 5.47 -13.10
N SER A 48 -3.80 4.46 -13.54
CA SER A 48 -4.36 3.24 -14.13
C SER A 48 -5.27 2.48 -13.16
N LEU A 49 -4.92 2.46 -11.86
CA LEU A 49 -5.78 1.89 -10.82
C LEU A 49 -7.08 2.69 -10.65
N ASN A 50 -7.00 4.00 -10.52
CA ASN A 50 -8.17 4.88 -10.34
C ASN A 50 -9.11 4.85 -11.54
N GLU A 51 -8.57 4.97 -12.76
CA GLU A 51 -9.35 4.95 -13.99
C GLU A 51 -10.12 3.63 -14.15
N SER A 52 -9.56 2.51 -13.68
CA SER A 52 -10.20 1.19 -13.74
C SER A 52 -11.49 1.06 -12.91
N VAL A 53 -11.71 1.99 -11.98
CA VAL A 53 -12.88 2.08 -11.11
C VAL A 53 -13.59 3.43 -11.22
N ASP A 54 -13.35 4.16 -12.31
CA ASP A 54 -14.04 5.41 -12.66
C ASP A 54 -13.82 6.54 -11.64
N VAL A 55 -12.66 6.53 -10.97
CA VAL A 55 -12.23 7.61 -10.06
C VAL A 55 -11.39 8.60 -10.84
N SER A 56 -11.84 9.85 -10.92
CA SER A 56 -11.07 10.97 -11.47
C SER A 56 -10.43 11.75 -10.34
N ASP A 57 -9.11 11.62 -10.18
CA ASP A 57 -8.33 12.40 -9.21
C ASP A 57 -7.07 12.94 -9.87
N ASP A 58 -6.69 14.16 -9.51
CA ASP A 58 -5.42 14.76 -9.91
C ASP A 58 -4.28 14.07 -9.16
N VAL A 59 -3.65 13.11 -9.84
CA VAL A 59 -2.48 12.40 -9.33
C VAL A 59 -1.28 13.34 -9.39
N SER A 60 -0.88 13.88 -8.24
CA SER A 60 0.38 14.62 -8.10
C SER A 60 1.54 13.67 -7.78
N VAL A 61 2.68 13.90 -8.42
CA VAL A 61 3.93 13.16 -8.19
C VAL A 61 4.36 13.29 -6.72
N ASP A 62 4.86 12.20 -6.13
CA ASP A 62 5.47 12.15 -4.79
C ASP A 62 4.58 12.58 -3.61
N ARG A 63 3.26 12.62 -3.78
CA ARG A 63 2.32 12.91 -2.69
C ARG A 63 1.40 11.75 -2.41
N GLN A 64 0.95 11.67 -1.17
CA GLN A 64 -0.12 10.77 -0.77
C GLN A 64 -1.40 11.19 -1.47
N ILE A 65 -2.10 10.24 -2.08
CA ILE A 65 -3.34 10.50 -2.81
C ILE A 65 -4.46 9.73 -2.13
N ARG A 66 -5.39 10.47 -1.53
CA ARG A 66 -6.59 9.89 -0.93
C ARG A 66 -7.72 9.92 -1.94
N VAL A 67 -8.29 8.75 -2.21
CA VAL A 67 -9.44 8.59 -3.09
C VAL A 67 -10.56 7.82 -2.41
N ARG A 68 -11.79 8.07 -2.84
CA ARG A 68 -12.94 7.24 -2.48
C ARG A 68 -13.30 6.35 -3.65
N VAL A 69 -13.26 5.04 -3.44
CA VAL A 69 -13.70 4.07 -4.45
C VAL A 69 -15.16 3.71 -4.16
N ASP A 70 -16.08 4.44 -4.76
CA ASP A 70 -17.52 4.29 -4.49
C ASP A 70 -18.05 2.90 -4.82
N ARG A 71 -17.52 2.26 -5.88
CA ARG A 71 -17.86 0.88 -6.27
C ARG A 71 -17.73 -0.10 -5.11
N PHE A 72 -16.73 0.09 -4.24
CA PHE A 72 -16.50 -0.77 -3.07
C PHE A 72 -16.83 -0.09 -1.74
N LYS A 73 -17.26 1.18 -1.75
CA LYS A 73 -17.54 2.01 -0.57
C LYS A 73 -16.35 2.03 0.40
N GLN A 74 -15.14 2.22 -0.13
CA GLN A 74 -13.91 2.25 0.66
C GLN A 74 -13.10 3.50 0.35
N ASN A 75 -12.45 4.04 1.37
CA ASN A 75 -11.45 5.09 1.22
C ASN A 75 -10.08 4.42 1.08
N VAL A 76 -9.29 4.87 0.11
CA VAL A 76 -7.93 4.39 -0.16
C VAL A 76 -6.98 5.57 -0.10
N THR A 77 -5.79 5.38 0.45
CA THR A 77 -4.70 6.36 0.37
C THR A 77 -3.50 5.68 -0.26
N TYR A 78 -3.18 6.07 -1.48
CA TYR A 78 -1.97 5.64 -2.17
C TYR A 78 -0.78 6.44 -1.64
N ILE A 79 0.32 5.73 -1.39
CA ILE A 79 1.58 6.29 -0.92
C ILE A 79 2.64 5.86 -1.94
N PRO A 80 2.97 6.71 -2.92
CA PRO A 80 4.00 6.38 -3.90
C PRO A 80 5.36 6.31 -3.19
N ALA A 81 6.08 5.21 -3.37
CA ALA A 81 7.47 5.09 -2.96
C ALA A 81 8.38 5.44 -4.14
N ARG A 82 9.51 6.09 -3.85
CA ARG A 82 10.61 6.22 -4.79
C ARG A 82 11.34 4.87 -4.91
N TYR A 83 12.03 4.66 -6.02
CA TYR A 83 12.99 3.57 -6.16
C TYR A 83 14.24 3.86 -5.32
N ASP A 84 14.05 3.83 -4.00
CA ASP A 84 15.04 4.10 -2.97
C ASP A 84 14.74 3.20 -1.76
N LEU A 85 15.78 2.57 -1.22
CA LEU A 85 15.65 1.56 -0.17
C LEU A 85 14.99 2.12 1.10
N LEU A 86 15.49 3.25 1.61
CA LEU A 86 15.02 3.81 2.88
C LEU A 86 13.60 4.35 2.75
N HIS A 87 13.30 5.02 1.63
CA HIS A 87 11.97 5.51 1.34
C HIS A 87 10.96 4.36 1.18
N ALA A 88 11.33 3.27 0.50
CA ALA A 88 10.47 2.10 0.35
C ALA A 88 10.18 1.42 1.71
N LEU A 89 11.17 1.29 2.59
CA LEU A 89 10.99 0.78 3.95
C LEU A 89 10.04 1.67 4.77
N ASP A 90 10.20 2.99 4.68
CA ASP A 90 9.39 3.96 5.42
C ASP A 90 7.94 4.01 4.96
N VAL A 91 7.69 3.79 3.67
CA VAL A 91 6.34 3.69 3.10
C VAL A 91 5.71 2.33 3.41
N CYS A 92 6.45 1.23 3.26
CA CYS A 92 5.94 -0.12 3.51
C CYS A 92 5.58 -0.35 4.99
N ARG A 93 6.35 0.20 5.93
CA ARG A 93 6.08 0.02 7.36
C ARG A 93 4.77 0.64 7.83
N VAL A 94 4.22 1.63 7.10
CA VAL A 94 2.92 2.25 7.43
C VAL A 94 1.78 1.66 6.61
N ALA A 95 2.06 0.86 5.58
CA ALA A 95 1.03 0.40 4.65
C ALA A 95 0.18 -0.76 5.19
N ASP A 96 -1.09 -0.79 4.77
CA ASP A 96 -2.00 -1.93 4.91
C ASP A 96 -1.85 -2.92 3.74
N PHE A 97 -1.40 -2.42 2.59
CA PHE A 97 -1.14 -3.18 1.39
C PHE A 97 0.12 -2.64 0.70
N VAL A 98 0.91 -3.53 0.13
CA VAL A 98 2.06 -3.17 -0.71
C VAL A 98 1.80 -3.68 -2.12
N VAL A 99 1.79 -2.77 -3.08
CA VAL A 99 1.71 -3.07 -4.51
C VAL A 99 3.12 -2.97 -5.07
N LEU A 100 3.71 -4.13 -5.37
CA LEU A 100 5.00 -4.21 -6.04
C LEU A 100 4.77 -4.08 -7.55
N VAL A 101 5.41 -3.09 -8.17
CA VAL A 101 5.31 -2.84 -9.61
C VAL A 101 6.57 -3.35 -10.28
N LEU A 102 6.43 -4.41 -11.07
CA LEU A 102 7.53 -5.02 -11.82
C LEU A 102 7.69 -4.37 -13.20
N PRO A 103 8.93 -4.06 -13.63
CA PRO A 103 9.20 -3.67 -15.00
C PRO A 103 8.96 -4.85 -15.95
N THR A 104 8.65 -4.55 -17.22
CA THR A 104 8.41 -5.58 -18.25
C THR A 104 9.43 -5.55 -19.38
N ASP A 105 10.15 -4.43 -19.50
CA ASP A 105 11.13 -4.11 -20.52
C ASP A 105 12.58 -4.35 -20.06
N VAL A 106 12.82 -4.23 -18.76
CA VAL A 106 14.13 -4.46 -18.12
C VAL A 106 14.05 -5.52 -17.03
N GLU A 107 15.19 -6.14 -16.73
CA GLU A 107 15.33 -6.99 -15.55
C GLU A 107 15.43 -6.13 -14.29
N VAL A 108 14.98 -6.68 -13.16
CA VAL A 108 15.13 -6.01 -11.86
C VAL A 108 16.61 -6.06 -11.48
N ALA A 109 17.21 -4.88 -11.26
CA ALA A 109 18.60 -4.75 -10.87
C ALA A 109 18.84 -5.21 -9.41
N GLU A 110 20.11 -5.29 -9.02
CA GLU A 110 20.52 -5.71 -7.66
C GLU A 110 19.89 -4.82 -6.57
N GLU A 111 19.79 -3.51 -6.82
CA GLU A 111 19.16 -2.55 -5.91
C GLU A 111 17.68 -2.89 -5.66
N GLY A 112 16.98 -3.39 -6.68
CA GLY A 112 15.60 -3.83 -6.58
C GLY A 112 15.46 -5.12 -5.78
N GLU A 113 16.41 -6.05 -5.91
CA GLU A 113 16.48 -7.22 -5.04
C GLU A 113 16.75 -6.86 -3.58
N ILE A 114 17.69 -5.94 -3.32
CA ILE A 114 18.00 -5.44 -1.98
C ILE A 114 16.75 -4.79 -1.38
N LEU A 115 16.03 -3.99 -2.15
CA LEU A 115 14.76 -3.40 -1.75
C LEU A 115 13.74 -4.48 -1.36
N LEU A 116 13.51 -5.48 -2.22
CA LEU A 116 12.58 -6.60 -1.97
C LEU A 116 12.91 -7.36 -0.68
N ARG A 117 14.18 -7.77 -0.51
CA ARG A 117 14.63 -8.50 0.68
C ARG A 117 14.48 -7.66 1.94
N SER A 118 14.73 -6.36 1.85
CA SER A 118 14.68 -5.47 3.00
C SER A 118 13.25 -5.21 3.47
N ILE A 119 12.31 -4.93 2.54
CA ILE A 119 10.90 -4.74 2.89
C ILE A 119 10.26 -6.02 3.42
N GLU A 120 10.66 -7.18 2.89
CA GLU A 120 10.21 -8.49 3.40
C GLU A 120 10.74 -8.70 4.83
N SER A 121 12.03 -8.49 5.05
CA SER A 121 12.71 -8.74 6.33
C SER A 121 12.24 -7.80 7.45
N GLN A 122 11.82 -6.57 7.13
CA GLN A 122 11.22 -5.64 8.10
C GLN A 122 9.85 -6.15 8.61
N GLY A 123 9.21 -7.04 7.86
CA GLY A 123 7.82 -7.44 8.03
C GLY A 123 6.93 -6.63 7.12
N ILE A 124 6.31 -7.32 6.16
CA ILE A 124 5.42 -6.75 5.16
C ILE A 124 3.97 -7.18 5.39
N SER A 125 3.02 -6.32 5.02
CA SER A 125 1.59 -6.64 5.07
C SER A 125 1.13 -7.41 3.82
N ASN A 126 -0.11 -7.23 3.37
CA ASN A 126 -0.61 -7.87 2.15
C ASN A 126 0.13 -7.37 0.92
N VAL A 127 0.76 -8.28 0.19
CA VAL A 127 1.44 -7.97 -1.08
C VAL A 127 0.53 -8.28 -2.26
N LEU A 128 0.44 -7.34 -3.19
CA LEU A 128 -0.08 -7.53 -4.53
C LEU A 128 1.04 -7.23 -5.53
N VAL A 129 1.09 -7.98 -6.63
CA VAL A 129 2.13 -7.80 -7.63
C VAL A 129 1.49 -7.44 -8.96
N VAL A 130 1.97 -6.36 -9.54
CA VAL A 130 1.48 -5.83 -10.81
C VAL A 130 2.65 -5.62 -11.77
N ALA A 131 2.35 -5.62 -13.06
CA ALA A 131 3.29 -5.31 -14.13
C ALA A 131 2.74 -4.17 -14.98
N GLN A 132 3.62 -3.27 -15.42
CA GLN A 132 3.28 -2.16 -16.30
C GLN A 132 4.00 -2.33 -17.64
N GLY A 133 3.30 -2.04 -18.73
CA GLY A 133 3.89 -1.95 -20.06
C GLY A 133 4.01 -3.25 -20.86
N LEU A 134 3.25 -4.27 -20.48
CA LEU A 134 3.10 -5.50 -21.27
C LEU A 134 2.57 -5.21 -22.67
N ASP A 135 1.72 -4.20 -22.84
CA ASP A 135 1.16 -3.87 -24.14
C ASP A 135 2.19 -3.28 -25.12
N GLN A 136 3.29 -2.72 -24.62
CA GLN A 136 4.41 -2.27 -25.45
C GLN A 136 5.34 -3.41 -25.89
N LEU A 137 5.21 -4.60 -25.30
CA LEU A 137 6.01 -5.76 -25.70
C LEU A 137 5.63 -6.26 -27.09
N ASN A 138 6.64 -6.34 -27.96
CA ASN A 138 6.54 -6.87 -29.30
C ASN A 138 7.45 -8.09 -29.48
N PRO A 139 6.94 -9.21 -30.04
CA PRO A 139 5.55 -9.44 -30.47
C PRO A 139 4.59 -9.70 -29.28
N PRO A 140 3.27 -9.42 -29.42
CA PRO A 140 2.27 -9.63 -28.36
C PRO A 140 2.21 -11.06 -27.80
N LYS A 141 2.62 -12.05 -28.59
CA LYS A 141 2.67 -13.47 -28.18
C LYS A 141 3.65 -13.73 -27.03
N LYS A 142 4.61 -12.82 -26.76
CA LYS A 142 5.56 -12.96 -25.64
C LYS A 142 4.97 -12.54 -24.29
N ARG A 143 3.87 -11.77 -24.25
CA ARG A 143 3.29 -11.24 -23.01
C ARG A 143 3.00 -12.31 -21.94
N PRO A 144 2.40 -13.48 -22.27
CA PRO A 144 2.17 -14.53 -21.28
C PRO A 144 3.47 -15.14 -20.73
N GLN A 145 4.50 -15.26 -21.57
CA GLN A 145 5.81 -15.76 -21.16
C GLN A 145 6.48 -14.79 -20.18
N VAL A 146 6.45 -13.49 -20.46
CA VAL A 146 6.99 -12.45 -19.56
C VAL A 146 6.27 -12.47 -18.23
N ILE A 147 4.92 -12.50 -18.21
CA ILE A 147 4.15 -12.62 -16.96
C ILE A 147 4.53 -13.87 -16.16
N SER A 148 4.71 -15.02 -16.83
CA SER A 148 5.13 -16.25 -16.17
C SER A 148 6.54 -16.13 -15.58
N SER A 149 7.46 -15.47 -16.27
CA SER A 149 8.82 -15.20 -15.79
C SER A 149 8.81 -14.26 -14.59
N LEU A 150 8.07 -13.14 -14.66
CA LEU A 150 7.89 -12.20 -13.55
C LEU A 150 7.27 -12.87 -12.32
N LYS A 151 6.26 -13.74 -12.53
CA LYS A 151 5.68 -14.54 -11.44
C LYS A 151 6.72 -15.49 -10.83
N SER A 152 7.54 -16.15 -11.65
CA SER A 152 8.59 -17.03 -11.16
C SER A 152 9.62 -16.27 -10.33
N TYR A 153 10.02 -15.08 -10.81
CA TYR A 153 10.95 -14.19 -10.12
C TYR A 153 10.40 -13.78 -8.76
N ILE A 154 9.20 -13.20 -8.70
CA ILE A 154 8.66 -12.67 -7.44
C ILE A 154 8.34 -13.77 -6.42
N ASN A 155 8.05 -14.99 -6.87
CA ASN A 155 7.83 -16.14 -5.99
C ASN A 155 9.09 -16.61 -5.25
N HIS A 156 10.29 -16.19 -5.68
CA HIS A 156 11.50 -16.40 -4.90
C HIS A 156 11.47 -15.66 -3.56
N PHE A 157 10.88 -14.46 -3.55
CA PHE A 157 10.74 -13.60 -2.37
C PHE A 157 9.38 -13.80 -1.68
N PHE A 158 8.30 -13.92 -2.44
CA PHE A 158 6.94 -14.06 -1.93
C PHE A 158 6.25 -15.31 -2.50
N PRO A 159 6.49 -16.51 -1.95
CA PRO A 159 5.98 -17.77 -2.49
C PRO A 159 4.45 -17.89 -2.56
N THR A 160 3.72 -17.01 -1.87
CA THR A 160 2.26 -17.00 -1.82
C THR A 160 1.61 -16.18 -2.95
N ILE A 161 2.41 -15.57 -3.84
CA ILE A 161 1.90 -14.79 -4.95
C ILE A 161 1.37 -15.70 -6.06
N GLU A 162 0.05 -15.74 -6.17
CA GLU A 162 -0.64 -16.57 -7.15
C GLU A 162 -0.57 -15.98 -8.57
N LYS A 163 -0.51 -14.66 -8.71
CA LYS A 163 -0.61 -13.98 -10.00
C LYS A 163 0.08 -12.61 -10.00
N VAL A 164 0.70 -12.27 -11.13
CA VAL A 164 1.11 -10.91 -11.51
C VAL A 164 0.00 -10.32 -12.40
N LEU A 165 -0.54 -9.17 -12.02
CA LEU A 165 -1.65 -8.51 -12.72
C LEU A 165 -1.13 -7.41 -13.65
N SER A 166 -1.65 -7.32 -14.86
CA SER A 166 -1.32 -6.25 -15.80
C SER A 166 -2.08 -4.97 -15.47
N LEU A 167 -1.36 -3.85 -15.39
CA LEU A 167 -1.98 -2.52 -15.28
C LEU A 167 -2.55 -2.01 -16.60
N ASP A 168 -2.07 -2.54 -17.73
CA ASP A 168 -2.55 -2.18 -19.07
C ASP A 168 -3.97 -2.73 -19.32
N SER A 169 -4.34 -3.80 -18.60
CA SER A 169 -5.69 -4.35 -18.63
C SER A 169 -6.57 -3.68 -17.58
N ARG A 170 -7.51 -2.83 -18.03
CA ARG A 170 -8.53 -2.21 -17.16
C ARG A 170 -9.22 -3.22 -16.24
N GLN A 171 -9.49 -4.43 -16.73
CA GLN A 171 -10.13 -5.48 -15.94
C GLN A 171 -9.22 -6.01 -14.82
N GLU A 172 -7.93 -6.19 -15.09
CA GLU A 172 -6.97 -6.64 -14.08
C GLU A 172 -6.65 -5.53 -13.07
N SER A 173 -6.49 -4.28 -13.51
CA SER A 173 -6.40 -3.10 -12.65
C SER A 173 -7.60 -2.99 -11.70
N SER A 174 -8.82 -3.20 -12.20
CA SER A 174 -10.03 -3.19 -11.37
C SER A 174 -10.04 -4.33 -10.33
N ASN A 175 -9.42 -5.47 -10.66
CA ASN A 175 -9.23 -6.59 -9.72
C ASN A 175 -8.19 -6.27 -8.64
N VAL A 176 -7.13 -5.52 -8.96
CA VAL A 176 -6.19 -4.98 -7.96
C VAL A 176 -6.97 -4.10 -6.98
N VAL A 177 -7.72 -3.11 -7.47
CA VAL A 177 -8.51 -2.20 -6.62
C VAL A 177 -9.54 -2.94 -5.77
N ARG A 178 -10.24 -3.94 -6.34
CA ARG A 178 -11.13 -4.82 -5.58
C ARG A 178 -10.39 -5.50 -4.44
N SER A 179 -9.20 -6.04 -4.70
CA SER A 179 -8.40 -6.73 -3.68
C SER A 179 -8.02 -5.78 -2.54
N LEU A 180 -7.55 -4.57 -2.88
CA LEU A 180 -7.24 -3.52 -1.90
C LEU A 180 -8.46 -3.16 -1.03
N CYS A 181 -9.64 -3.04 -1.63
CA CYS A 181 -10.86 -2.62 -0.94
C CYS A 181 -11.51 -3.72 -0.09
N THR A 182 -11.43 -4.98 -0.51
CA THR A 182 -12.23 -6.09 0.07
C THR A 182 -11.42 -7.04 0.94
N ALA A 183 -10.11 -7.14 0.73
CA ALA A 183 -9.27 -8.00 1.57
C ALA A 183 -9.16 -7.45 3.00
N THR A 184 -9.02 -8.35 3.96
CA THR A 184 -8.67 -7.97 5.34
C THR A 184 -7.16 -7.74 5.39
N PRO A 185 -6.70 -6.53 5.79
CA PRO A 185 -5.27 -6.28 5.99
C PRO A 185 -4.69 -7.24 7.03
N LYS A 186 -3.52 -7.78 6.73
CA LYS A 186 -2.72 -8.61 7.60
C LYS A 186 -1.84 -7.68 8.42
N GLY A 187 -1.96 -7.80 9.72
CA GLY A 187 -1.15 -7.02 10.64
C GLY A 187 0.35 -7.34 10.53
N ILE A 188 1.18 -6.38 10.94
CA ILE A 188 2.60 -6.61 11.21
C ILE A 188 2.76 -6.53 12.72
N ARG A 189 3.18 -7.63 13.37
CA ARG A 189 3.11 -7.77 14.83
C ARG A 189 3.73 -6.59 15.59
N TRP A 190 4.96 -6.21 15.23
CA TRP A 190 5.68 -5.14 15.93
C TRP A 190 5.00 -3.77 15.76
N ARG A 191 4.29 -3.57 14.64
CA ARG A 191 3.56 -2.34 14.33
C ARG A 191 2.24 -2.29 15.07
N ASP A 192 1.49 -3.38 15.06
CA ASP A 192 0.13 -3.43 15.66
C ASP A 192 0.16 -3.58 17.19
N ASP A 193 1.29 -4.03 17.75
CA ASP A 193 1.55 -3.98 19.19
C ASP A 193 1.79 -2.54 19.71
N ARG A 194 1.89 -1.55 18.81
CA ARG A 194 2.07 -0.13 19.12
C ARG A 194 0.94 0.73 18.56
N SER A 195 0.82 1.93 19.09
CA SER A 195 -0.04 2.97 18.51
C SER A 195 0.77 3.67 17.42
N TRP A 196 0.23 3.77 16.22
CA TRP A 196 0.92 4.41 15.09
C TRP A 196 -0.07 5.21 14.24
N MET A 197 0.44 6.14 13.45
CA MET A 197 -0.37 7.02 12.62
C MET A 197 0.42 7.43 11.39
N LEU A 198 -0.24 7.42 10.23
CA LEU A 198 0.25 8.13 9.05
C LEU A 198 -0.14 9.59 9.18
N ILE A 199 0.86 10.48 9.17
CA ILE A 199 0.65 11.93 9.19
C ILE A 199 0.06 12.36 7.84
N GLN A 200 -1.05 13.09 7.90
CA GLN A 200 -1.82 13.55 6.75
C GLN A 200 -1.78 15.07 6.61
N ASP A 201 -1.67 15.76 7.74
CA ASP A 201 -1.55 17.20 7.80
C ASP A 201 -0.69 17.59 9.01
N VAL A 202 0.06 18.68 8.85
CA VAL A 202 0.95 19.22 9.88
C VAL A 202 0.72 20.71 9.94
N ASN A 203 0.27 21.18 11.10
CA ASN A 203 0.10 22.60 11.37
C ASN A 203 1.17 23.04 12.37
N TRP A 204 2.06 23.92 11.90
CA TRP A 204 3.10 24.53 12.71
C TRP A 204 2.54 25.79 13.38
N PRO A 205 2.80 25.99 14.69
CA PRO A 205 2.31 27.17 15.38
C PRO A 205 2.97 28.43 14.82
N GLU A 206 2.26 29.56 14.88
CA GLU A 206 2.87 30.86 14.60
C GLU A 206 3.97 31.13 15.64
N ILE A 207 5.19 31.34 15.17
CA ILE A 207 6.36 31.53 16.01
C ILE A 207 6.25 32.89 16.71
N GLN A 208 5.99 32.88 18.03
CA GLN A 208 6.13 34.05 18.89
C GLN A 208 7.27 33.80 19.89
N GLY A 209 8.52 33.85 19.42
CA GLY A 209 9.75 33.68 20.24
C GLY A 209 10.72 32.61 19.72
N ASP A 210 11.77 32.30 20.48
CA ASP A 210 12.78 31.28 20.13
C ASP A 210 12.32 29.83 20.43
N THR A 211 11.14 29.63 21.01
CA THR A 211 10.60 28.32 21.39
C THR A 211 9.37 27.95 20.56
N ILE A 212 9.42 26.76 19.93
CA ILE A 212 8.27 26.17 19.24
C ILE A 212 7.43 25.42 20.29
N ASP A 213 6.30 26.02 20.70
CA ASP A 213 5.50 25.52 21.84
C ASP A 213 4.57 24.33 21.52
N GLY A 214 4.46 23.90 20.26
CA GLY A 214 3.79 22.64 19.93
C GLY A 214 3.37 22.50 18.47
N VAL A 215 3.65 21.34 17.87
CA VAL A 215 3.25 21.00 16.51
C VAL A 215 1.96 20.19 16.54
N VAL A 216 0.98 20.56 15.71
CA VAL A 216 -0.24 19.78 15.56
C VAL A 216 -0.09 18.84 14.37
N VAL A 217 -0.10 17.54 14.63
CA VAL A 217 -0.09 16.50 13.59
C VAL A 217 -1.46 15.85 13.51
N THR A 218 -2.00 15.75 12.30
CA THR A 218 -3.31 15.16 12.04
C THR A 218 -3.15 13.86 11.29
N GLY A 219 -3.91 12.84 11.70
CA GLY A 219 -3.99 11.56 11.02
C GLY A 219 -4.94 10.61 11.72
N VAL A 220 -5.00 9.38 11.25
CA VAL A 220 -5.85 8.33 11.85
C VAL A 220 -4.97 7.37 12.64
N VAL A 221 -5.25 7.24 13.94
CA VAL A 221 -4.56 6.30 14.82
C VAL A 221 -4.90 4.85 14.43
N ARG A 222 -3.88 4.00 14.39
CA ARG A 222 -3.93 2.58 14.02
C ARG A 222 -3.16 1.74 15.06
N GLY A 223 -3.39 0.44 15.07
CA GLY A 223 -2.80 -0.48 16.05
C GLY A 223 -3.44 -0.34 17.43
N LYS A 224 -2.65 -0.08 18.46
CA LYS A 224 -3.15 0.20 19.82
C LYS A 224 -3.66 1.63 19.94
N GLY A 225 -4.49 1.89 20.96
CA GLY A 225 -4.97 3.25 21.26
C GLY A 225 -3.82 4.18 21.64
N LEU A 226 -3.83 5.42 21.12
CA LEU A 226 -2.87 6.45 21.47
C LEU A 226 -3.15 6.96 22.90
N LYS A 227 -2.09 7.18 23.69
CA LYS A 227 -2.19 7.69 25.06
C LYS A 227 -1.30 8.91 25.23
N ALA A 228 -1.82 9.94 25.90
CA ALA A 228 -1.13 11.23 26.08
C ALA A 228 0.10 11.17 27.00
N ASP A 229 0.17 10.17 27.88
CA ASP A 229 1.29 9.92 28.81
C ASP A 229 2.47 9.18 28.17
N ARG A 230 2.35 8.77 26.89
CA ARG A 230 3.38 8.03 26.16
C ARG A 230 4.13 8.92 25.18
N ILE A 231 5.42 8.64 25.05
CA ILE A 231 6.29 9.29 24.09
C ILE A 231 5.90 8.87 22.67
N VAL A 232 5.97 9.81 21.73
CA VAL A 232 5.79 9.57 20.30
C VAL A 232 7.15 9.76 19.63
N HIS A 233 7.51 8.83 18.76
CA HIS A 233 8.71 8.92 17.92
C HIS A 233 8.29 9.38 16.52
N ILE A 234 8.92 10.44 16.01
CA ILE A 234 8.77 10.87 14.61
C ILE A 234 10.03 10.46 13.84
N PRO A 235 9.91 9.58 12.83
CA PRO A 235 11.06 9.17 12.03
C PRO A 235 11.81 10.38 11.44
N GLY A 236 13.12 10.41 11.65
CA GLY A 236 14.00 11.51 11.22
C GLY A 236 14.11 12.68 12.20
N TRP A 237 13.27 12.74 13.25
CA TRP A 237 13.23 13.85 14.21
C TRP A 237 13.50 13.42 15.65
N GLY A 238 13.25 12.15 16.00
CA GLY A 238 13.45 11.62 17.35
C GLY A 238 12.15 11.17 18.00
#